data_AF-A0A222MWH0-F1
#
_entry.id   AF-A0A222MWH0-F1
#
_cell.length_a   1.000
_cell.length_b   1.000
_cell.length_c   1.000
_cell.angle_alpha   90.00
_cell.angle_beta   90.00
_cell.angle_gamma   90.00
#
_symmetry.space_group_name_H-M   'P 1'
#
loop_
_entity.id
_entity.type
_entity.pdbx_description
1 polymer ?
#
loop_
_entity_poly.entity_id
_entity_poly.type
_entity_poly.pdbx_seq_one_letter_code
_entity_poly.pdbx_strand_id
1 'polypeptide(L)' 'MTYEEFSLRLKELGLSKKDFANLTGLEATSVTNWKAKNEVKSSWVKSWLDNYEKALKFEKIKELVREF' A
#
# COMPACT_ATOMS: atom_id res chain seq x y z
N MET A 1 -7.98 -7.49 -6.65
CA MET A 1 -7.94 -6.06 -6.99
C MET A 1 -7.26 -5.93 -8.33
N THR A 2 -7.71 -5.01 -9.17
CA THR A 2 -7.06 -4.70 -10.44
C THR A 2 -5.76 -3.93 -10.20
N TYR A 3 -4.91 -3.82 -11.23
CA TYR A 3 -3.70 -3.02 -11.14
C TYR A 3 -4.01 -1.52 -10.99
N GLU A 4 -5.11 -1.04 -11.60
CA GLU A 4 -5.60 0.33 -11.48
C GLU A 4 -6.03 0.64 -10.05
N GLU A 5 -6.83 -0.25 -9.43
CA GLU A 5 -7.26 -0.13 -8.03
C GLU A 5 -6.05 -0.07 -7.09
N PHE A 6 -5.06 -0.95 -7.31
CA PHE A 6 -3.81 -0.94 -6.55
C PHE A 6 -3.04 0.36 -6.70
N SER A 7 -2.89 0.84 -7.94
CA SER A 7 -2.15 2.08 -8.23
C SER A 7 -2.82 3.32 -7.62
N LEU A 8 -4.16 3.36 -7.66
CA LEU A 8 -4.94 4.43 -7.03
C LEU A 8 -4.75 4.43 -5.51
N ARG A 9 -4.88 3.26 -4.88
CA ARG A 9 -4.74 3.11 -3.42
C ARG A 9 -3.34 3.48 -2.94
N LEU A 10 -2.28 3.13 -3.67
CA LEU A 10 -0.93 3.59 -3.34
C LEU A 10 -0.85 5.12 -3.35
N LYS A 11 -1.43 5.78 -4.36
CA LYS A 11 -1.45 7.24 -4.45
C LYS A 11 -2.21 7.89 -3.28
N GLU A 12 -3.36 7.34 -2.91
CA GLU A 12 -4.15 7.80 -1.75
C GLU A 12 -3.38 7.67 -0.43
N LEU A 13 -2.55 6.63 -0.31
CA LEU A 13 -1.69 6.38 0.85
C LEU A 13 -0.34 7.11 0.79
N GLY A 14 -0.09 7.93 -0.25
CA GLY A 14 1.16 8.65 -0.43
C GLY A 14 2.37 7.75 -0.73
N LEU A 15 2.13 6.53 -1.22
CA LEU A 15 3.17 5.55 -1.52
C LEU A 15 3.49 5.50 -3.02
N SER A 16 4.77 5.37 -3.35
CA SER A 16 5.18 4.89 -4.67
C SER A 16 5.18 3.36 -4.71
N LYS A 17 5.26 2.79 -5.92
CA LYS A 17 5.42 1.32 -6.10
C LYS A 17 6.73 0.82 -5.51
N LYS A 18 7.77 1.66 -5.50
CA LYS A 18 9.07 1.34 -4.90
C LYS A 18 8.95 1.30 -3.38
N ASP A 19 8.23 2.23 -2.78
CA ASP A 19 7.98 2.24 -1.33
C ASP A 19 7.20 1.00 -0.92
N PHE A 20 6.14 0.67 -1.66
CA PHE A 20 5.38 -0.56 -1.44
C PHE A 20 6.25 -1.82 -1.55
N ALA A 21 7.08 -1.91 -2.59
CA ALA A 21 8.00 -3.03 -2.78
C ALA A 21 8.96 -3.18 -1.58
N ASN A 22 9.58 -2.07 -1.15
CA ASN A 22 10.47 -2.05 0.01
C ASN A 22 9.75 -2.46 1.32
N LEU A 23 8.56 -1.91 1.57
CA LEU A 23 7.78 -2.18 2.79
C LEU A 23 7.27 -3.63 2.87
N THR A 24 7.02 -4.25 1.72
CA THR A 24 6.51 -5.63 1.64
C THR A 24 7.62 -6.67 1.41
N GLY A 25 8.86 -6.24 1.23
CA GLY A 25 9.98 -7.11 0.86
C GLY A 25 9.85 -7.74 -0.53
N LEU A 26 8.99 -7.17 -1.39
CA LEU A 26 8.86 -7.61 -2.77
C LEU A 26 9.93 -6.96 -3.64
N GLU A 27 10.38 -7.69 -4.65
CA GLU A 27 11.19 -7.11 -5.71
C GLU A 27 10.39 -6.05 -6.49
N ALA A 28 10.97 -4.87 -6.70
CA ALA A 28 10.30 -3.77 -7.41
C ALA A 28 9.91 -4.16 -8.85
N THR A 29 10.69 -5.05 -9.48
CA THR A 29 10.38 -5.63 -10.78
C THR A 29 9.12 -6.49 -10.74
N SER A 30 8.89 -7.24 -9.66
CA SER A 30 7.69 -8.05 -9.47
C SER A 30 6.44 -7.18 -9.40
N VAL A 31 6.49 -6.08 -8.64
CA VAL A 31 5.38 -5.11 -8.51
C VAL A 31 5.11 -4.41 -9.85
N THR A 32 6.15 -4.06 -10.60
CA THR A 32 6.01 -3.41 -11.91
C THR A 32 5.38 -4.36 -12.94
N ASN A 33 5.71 -5.65 -12.88
CA ASN A 33 5.17 -6.67 -13.78
C ASN A 33 3.67 -6.93 -13.58
N TRP A 34 3.06 -6.53 -12.46
CA TRP A 34 1.61 -6.64 -12.26
C TRP A 34 0.81 -5.81 -13.26
N LYS A 35 1.38 -4.71 -13.76
CA LYS A 35 0.77 -3.91 -14.83
C LYS A 35 0.59 -4.72 -16.10
N ALA A 36 1.63 -5.43 -16.51
CA ALA A 36 1.67 -6.16 -17.78
C ALA A 36 0.66 -7.32 -17.81
N LYS A 37 0.33 -7.87 -16.64
CA LYS A 37 -0.65 -8.97 -16.49
C LYS A 37 -2.04 -8.48 -16.09
N ASN A 38 -2.21 -7.16 -15.91
CA ASN A 38 -3.38 -6.51 -15.32
C ASN A 38 -3.91 -7.22 -14.05
N GLU A 39 -3.00 -7.79 -13.28
CA GLU A 39 -3.35 -8.65 -12.15
C GLU A 39 -2.35 -8.45 -11.03
N VAL A 40 -2.87 -8.05 -9.88
CA VAL A 40 -2.12 -8.03 -8.63
C VAL A 40 -2.07 -9.45 -8.10
N LYS A 41 -0.91 -10.09 -8.23
CA LYS A 41 -0.74 -11.53 -8.02
C LYS A 41 -0.95 -12.02 -6.58
N SER A 42 -1.08 -11.13 -5.61
CA SER A 42 -1.25 -11.50 -4.22
C SER A 42 -2.60 -11.07 -3.66
N SER A 43 -3.40 -12.06 -3.27
CA SER A 43 -4.68 -11.87 -2.55
C SER A 43 -4.51 -11.04 -1.26
N TRP A 44 -3.32 -11.07 -0.65
CA TRP A 44 -3.00 -10.34 0.58
C TRP A 44 -2.77 -8.83 0.39
N VAL A 45 -2.52 -8.34 -0.84
CA VAL A 45 -2.18 -6.92 -1.06
C VAL A 45 -3.28 -5.99 -0.59
N LYS A 46 -4.54 -6.38 -0.83
CA LYS A 46 -5.69 -5.58 -0.38
C LYS A 46 -5.68 -5.42 1.14
N SER A 47 -5.53 -6.53 1.88
CA SER A 47 -5.51 -6.53 3.34
C SER A 47 -4.30 -5.76 3.90
N TRP A 48 -3.15 -5.84 3.24
CA TRP A 48 -1.97 -5.07 3.61
C TRP A 48 -2.23 -3.56 3.49
N LEU A 49 -2.77 -3.11 2.36
CA LEU A 49 -3.11 -1.69 2.14
C LEU A 49 -4.17 -1.21 3.14
N ASP A 50 -5.21 -2.01 3.40
CA ASP A 50 -6.25 -1.70 4.40
C ASP A 50 -5.66 -1.53 5.80
N ASN A 51 -4.68 -2.36 6.19
CA ASN A 51 -4.04 -2.26 7.49
C ASN A 51 -3.02 -1.13 7.57
N TYR A 52 -2.30 -0.85 6.48
CA TYR A 52 -1.40 0.29 6.39
C TYR A 52 -2.15 1.61 6.58
N GLU A 53 -3.32 1.77 5.93
CA GLU A 53 -4.19 2.93 6.11
C GLU A 53 -4.64 3.10 7.57
N LYS A 54 -5.07 1.99 8.21
CA LYS A 54 -5.47 2.01 9.63
C LYS A 54 -4.31 2.40 10.55
N ALA A 55 -3.11 1.90 10.28
CA ALA A 55 -1.92 2.27 11.05
C ALA A 55 -1.59 3.76 10.93
N LEU A 56 -1.67 4.34 9.72
CA LEU A 56 -1.49 5.78 9.52
C LEU A 56 -2.52 6.60 10.30
N LYS A 57 -3.80 6.21 10.25
CA LYS A 57 -4.87 6.88 11.01
C LYS A 57 -4.63 6.78 12.51
N PHE A 58 -4.19 5.62 12.99
CA PHE A 58 -3.89 5.41 14.40
C PHE A 58 -2.74 6.30 14.89
N GLU A 59 -1.62 6.36 14.17
CA GLU A 59 -0.50 7.23 14.55
C GLU A 59 -0.92 8.70 14.59
N LYS A 60 -1.72 9.17 13.62
CA LYS A 60 -2.28 10.53 13.64
C LYS A 60 -3.17 10.79 14.87
N ILE A 61 -4.03 9.85 15.24
CA ILE A 61 -4.88 9.99 16.44
C ILE A 61 -4.02 10.00 17.70
N LYS A 62 -3.01 9.12 17.77
CA LYS A 62 -2.10 9.01 18.92
C LYS A 62 -1.27 10.27 19.12
N GLU A 63 -0.84 10.94 18.05
CA GLU A 63 -0.22 12.26 18.11
C GLU A 63 -1.17 13.30 18.72
N LEU A 64 -2.40 13.39 18.21
CA LEU A 64 -3.41 14.31 18.74
C LEU A 64 -3.70 14.07 20.23
N VAL A 65 -3.80 12.80 20.65
CA VAL A 65 -4.07 12.44 22.05
C VAL A 65 -2.88 12.73 22.97
N ARG A 66 -1.64 12.64 22.49
CA ARG A 66 -0.43 12.97 23.28
C ARG A 66 -0.28 14.46 23.57
N GLU A 67 -0.93 15.31 22.76
CA GLU A 67 -0.93 16.76 22.92
C GLU A 67 -1.99 17.27 23.92
N PHE A 68 -2.85 16.39 24.45
CA PHE A 68 -3.78 16.65 25.56
C PHE A 68 -3.21 16.18 26.91
#